data_AF-A0A1C4GRU6-F1
#
_entry.id   AF-A0A1C4GRU6-F1
#
_cell.length_a   1.000
_cell.length_b   1.000
_cell.length_c   1.000
_cell.angle_alpha   90.00
_cell.angle_beta   90.00
_cell.angle_gamma   90.00
#
_symmetry.space_group_name_H-M   'P 1'
#
loop_
_entity.id
_entity.type
_entity.pdbx_description
1 polymer ?
#
loop_
_entity_poly.entity_id
_entity_poly.type
_entity_poly.pdbx_seq_one_letter_code
_entity_poly.pdbx_strand_id
1 'polypeptide(L)'
;MKNLDERTITQAVIERNSSSSNERLKDVMHSLVQHLHSFAREVQLTEEEWEIGVKFLTEVGQICSPTRQEFILLSDTLGLSTLVIAQNHKKPIGCTEATVFGPFHVQDAPHLELGSNMSEGVKGTSWFVNGVIKGIDGQIIPHAEIEAWQADDDGFYDVQKENLDKYQGRAVFHADEDGKYHFQTIVPEAYPIPHDGPVGKMLEALNRHPWRPAHLHFMISALGYERLVTHVFKDGSDYLDSDAVFGVRTSLIAEWVKHESGIAPNGEYQSHPFYTLNFDFILNKQKVEAA
;
A
#
# COMPACT_ATOMS: atom_id res chain seq x y z
N MET A 1 -35.72 14.92 -22.43
CA MET A 1 -34.76 14.72 -23.53
C MET A 1 -35.39 13.76 -24.55
N LYS A 2 -35.39 14.08 -25.84
CA LYS A 2 -35.88 13.21 -26.93
C LYS A 2 -34.76 13.10 -27.98
N ASN A 3 -34.63 11.96 -28.65
CA ASN A 3 -33.68 11.71 -29.75
C ASN A 3 -32.19 11.80 -29.35
N LEU A 4 -31.79 11.13 -28.26
CA LEU A 4 -30.37 11.00 -27.92
C LEU A 4 -29.70 9.94 -28.79
N ASP A 5 -28.44 10.16 -29.13
CA ASP A 5 -27.58 9.25 -29.88
C ASP A 5 -26.19 9.13 -29.22
N GLU A 6 -25.30 8.34 -29.83
CA GLU A 6 -23.93 8.08 -29.35
C GLU A 6 -23.09 9.35 -29.09
N ARG A 7 -23.41 10.46 -29.79
CA ARG A 7 -22.65 11.71 -29.74
C ARG A 7 -23.25 12.71 -28.76
N THR A 8 -24.56 12.68 -28.60
CA THR A 8 -25.31 13.66 -27.80
C THR A 8 -25.59 13.19 -26.36
N ILE A 9 -25.55 11.88 -26.09
CA ILE A 9 -25.85 11.34 -24.75
C ILE A 9 -24.91 11.85 -23.66
N THR A 10 -23.61 12.01 -23.96
CA THR A 10 -22.60 12.47 -22.99
C THR A 10 -22.94 13.84 -22.41
N GLN A 11 -23.21 14.80 -23.31
CA GLN A 11 -23.54 16.16 -22.91
C GLN A 11 -24.85 16.19 -22.12
N ALA A 12 -25.83 15.39 -22.52
CA ALA A 12 -27.11 15.33 -21.83
C ALA A 12 -27.00 14.77 -20.39
N VAL A 13 -26.09 13.81 -20.14
CA VAL A 13 -25.80 13.32 -18.78
C VAL A 13 -25.08 14.39 -17.95
N ILE A 14 -24.10 15.09 -18.53
CA ILE A 14 -23.37 16.16 -17.84
C ILE A 14 -24.31 17.31 -17.45
N GLU A 15 -25.18 17.75 -18.36
CA GLU A 15 -26.19 18.78 -18.11
C GLU A 15 -27.16 18.36 -17.01
N ARG A 16 -27.52 17.07 -16.93
CA ARG A 16 -28.41 16.57 -15.88
C ARG A 16 -27.82 16.74 -14.47
N ASN A 17 -26.49 16.75 -14.35
CA ASN A 17 -25.78 16.93 -13.09
C ASN A 17 -25.53 18.41 -12.73
N SER A 18 -25.89 19.35 -13.60
CA SER A 18 -25.50 20.76 -13.45
C SER A 18 -26.17 21.49 -12.28
N SER A 19 -27.31 20.97 -11.78
CA SER A 19 -28.04 21.56 -10.67
C SER A 19 -27.55 21.12 -9.28
N SER A 20 -26.49 20.30 -9.20
CA SER A 20 -25.87 19.95 -7.93
C SER A 20 -25.30 21.19 -7.25
N SER A 21 -25.59 21.37 -5.96
CA SER A 21 -25.00 22.45 -5.15
C SER A 21 -23.56 22.17 -4.72
N ASN A 22 -23.07 20.94 -4.90
CA ASN A 22 -21.70 20.57 -4.62
C ASN A 22 -20.85 20.70 -5.89
N GLU A 23 -20.14 21.83 -6.00
CA GLU A 23 -19.29 22.17 -7.15
C GLU A 23 -18.19 21.12 -7.38
N ARG A 24 -17.53 20.64 -6.32
CA ARG A 24 -16.46 19.65 -6.48
C ARG A 24 -16.98 18.31 -6.99
N LEU A 25 -18.12 17.86 -6.48
CA LEU A 25 -18.76 16.62 -6.97
C LEU A 25 -19.17 16.77 -8.44
N LYS A 26 -19.68 17.95 -8.83
CA LYS A 26 -20.05 18.24 -10.21
C LYS A 26 -18.82 18.14 -11.13
N ASP A 27 -17.68 18.69 -10.75
CA ASP A 27 -16.44 18.60 -11.52
C ASP A 27 -15.96 17.15 -11.68
N VAL A 28 -15.98 16.37 -10.59
CA VAL A 28 -15.57 14.95 -10.61
C VAL A 28 -16.50 14.14 -11.51
N MET A 29 -17.82 14.29 -11.37
CA MET A 29 -18.80 13.54 -12.17
C MET A 29 -18.79 13.95 -13.63
N HIS A 30 -18.56 15.25 -13.94
CA HIS A 30 -18.37 15.71 -15.31
C HIS A 30 -17.23 14.94 -15.97
N SER A 31 -16.04 14.97 -15.37
CA SER A 31 -14.85 14.32 -15.91
C SER A 31 -15.05 12.80 -16.04
N LEU A 32 -15.59 12.15 -15.01
CA LEU A 32 -15.85 10.71 -15.02
C LEU A 32 -16.77 10.30 -16.17
N VAL A 33 -17.92 10.97 -16.33
CA VAL A 33 -18.87 10.69 -17.42
C VAL A 33 -18.23 10.91 -18.78
N GLN A 34 -17.49 12.02 -18.94
CA GLN A 34 -16.81 12.35 -20.18
C GLN A 34 -15.82 11.25 -20.58
N HIS A 35 -14.97 10.81 -19.67
CA HIS A 35 -13.96 9.77 -19.93
C HIS A 35 -14.59 8.38 -20.11
N LEU A 36 -15.60 8.01 -19.31
CA LEU A 36 -16.29 6.72 -19.44
C LEU A 36 -16.99 6.57 -20.79
N HIS A 37 -17.71 7.59 -21.24
CA HIS A 37 -18.36 7.58 -22.55
C HIS A 37 -17.35 7.61 -23.70
N SER A 38 -16.23 8.32 -23.53
CA SER A 38 -15.15 8.31 -24.52
C SER A 38 -14.50 6.94 -24.65
N PHE A 39 -14.23 6.26 -23.53
CA PHE A 39 -13.76 4.86 -23.52
C PHE A 39 -14.70 3.95 -24.31
N ALA A 40 -16.01 3.97 -24.02
CA ALA A 40 -16.98 3.12 -24.69
C ALA A 40 -17.02 3.34 -26.21
N ARG A 41 -16.91 4.59 -26.67
CA ARG A 41 -16.83 4.92 -28.11
C ARG A 41 -15.50 4.51 -28.73
N GLU A 42 -14.40 4.71 -28.02
CA GLU A 42 -13.05 4.41 -28.50
C GLU A 42 -12.89 2.92 -28.82
N VAL A 43 -13.37 2.05 -27.93
CA VAL A 43 -13.31 0.59 -28.11
C VAL A 43 -14.50 0.02 -28.87
N GLN A 44 -15.49 0.84 -29.22
CA GLN A 44 -16.77 0.41 -29.80
C GLN A 44 -17.44 -0.69 -28.96
N LEU A 45 -17.56 -0.44 -27.66
CA LEU A 45 -18.02 -1.42 -26.68
C LEU A 45 -19.38 -2.01 -27.07
N THR A 46 -19.42 -3.34 -27.23
CA THR A 46 -20.65 -4.07 -27.57
C THR A 46 -21.55 -4.29 -26.36
N GLU A 47 -22.82 -4.64 -26.59
CA GLU A 47 -23.76 -4.97 -25.50
C GLU A 47 -23.28 -6.21 -24.71
N GLU A 48 -22.72 -7.21 -25.39
CA GLU A 48 -22.19 -8.43 -24.75
C GLU A 48 -20.97 -8.13 -23.88
N GLU A 49 -20.03 -7.30 -24.36
CA GLU A 49 -18.89 -6.85 -23.56
C GLU A 49 -19.31 -5.97 -22.38
N TRP A 50 -20.34 -5.14 -22.57
CA TRP A 50 -20.92 -4.34 -21.49
C TRP A 50 -21.55 -5.23 -20.40
N GLU A 51 -22.30 -6.27 -20.77
CA GLU A 51 -22.85 -7.25 -19.82
C GLU A 51 -21.76 -7.97 -19.02
N ILE A 52 -20.65 -8.35 -19.69
CA ILE A 52 -19.48 -8.93 -19.03
C ILE A 52 -18.89 -7.94 -18.01
N GLY A 53 -18.72 -6.67 -18.37
CA GLY A 53 -18.21 -5.62 -17.47
C GLY A 53 -19.12 -5.37 -16.26
N VAL A 54 -20.44 -5.34 -16.46
CA VAL A 54 -21.43 -5.20 -15.37
C VAL A 54 -21.37 -6.39 -14.42
N LYS A 55 -21.30 -7.61 -14.96
CA LYS A 55 -21.16 -8.83 -14.17
C LYS A 55 -19.86 -8.80 -13.36
N PHE A 56 -18.74 -8.44 -13.99
CA PHE A 56 -17.44 -8.29 -13.33
C PHE A 56 -17.51 -7.33 -12.12
N LEU A 57 -18.04 -6.12 -12.31
CA LEU A 57 -18.17 -5.14 -11.22
C LEU A 57 -19.13 -5.62 -10.11
N THR A 58 -20.15 -6.37 -10.47
CA THR A 58 -21.08 -7.00 -9.51
C THR A 58 -20.37 -8.06 -8.68
N GLU A 59 -19.59 -8.95 -9.29
CA GLU A 59 -18.80 -9.97 -8.57
C GLU A 59 -17.75 -9.32 -7.66
N VAL A 60 -17.10 -8.23 -8.11
CA VAL A 60 -16.16 -7.43 -7.28
C VAL A 60 -16.86 -6.92 -6.03
N GLY A 61 -18.07 -6.36 -6.15
CA GLY A 61 -18.86 -5.91 -5.00
C GLY A 61 -19.28 -7.05 -4.07
N GLN A 62 -19.69 -8.19 -4.62
CA GLN A 62 -20.20 -9.33 -3.84
C GLN A 62 -19.14 -10.03 -2.98
N ILE A 63 -17.88 -10.05 -3.43
CA ILE A 63 -16.79 -10.70 -2.69
C ILE A 63 -16.15 -9.79 -1.63
N CYS A 64 -16.49 -8.50 -1.62
CA CYS A 64 -16.02 -7.59 -0.58
C CYS A 64 -16.60 -7.97 0.80
N SER A 65 -15.78 -7.86 1.83
CA SER A 65 -16.10 -8.14 3.23
C SER A 65 -15.35 -7.14 4.16
N PRO A 66 -15.55 -7.18 5.48
CA PRO A 66 -14.75 -6.36 6.41
C PRO A 66 -13.23 -6.62 6.33
N THR A 67 -12.82 -7.82 5.90
CA THR A 67 -11.41 -8.23 5.79
C THR A 67 -10.92 -8.34 4.34
N ARG A 68 -11.78 -8.10 3.35
CA ARG A 68 -11.44 -8.14 1.92
C ARG A 68 -12.07 -6.98 1.16
N GLN A 69 -11.25 -6.15 0.54
CA GLN A 69 -11.71 -5.01 -0.28
C GLN A 69 -11.31 -5.20 -1.75
N GLU A 70 -12.10 -5.94 -2.51
CA GLU A 70 -11.82 -6.25 -3.92
C GLU A 70 -11.89 -5.00 -4.81
N PHE A 71 -12.69 -3.99 -4.46
CA PHE A 71 -12.67 -2.69 -5.17
C PHE A 71 -11.35 -1.93 -4.99
N ILE A 72 -10.73 -2.00 -3.80
CA ILE A 72 -9.40 -1.45 -3.58
C ILE A 72 -8.39 -2.24 -4.40
N LEU A 73 -8.49 -3.57 -4.40
CA LEU A 73 -7.59 -4.42 -5.20
C LEU A 73 -7.71 -4.17 -6.72
N LEU A 74 -8.93 -3.93 -7.20
CA LEU A 74 -9.16 -3.52 -8.59
C LEU A 74 -8.48 -2.16 -8.88
N SER A 75 -8.62 -1.19 -7.98
CA SER A 75 -7.92 0.10 -8.08
C SER A 75 -6.39 -0.07 -8.09
N ASP A 76 -5.85 -0.94 -7.23
CA ASP A 76 -4.42 -1.23 -7.12
C ASP A 76 -3.88 -1.84 -8.41
N THR A 77 -4.55 -2.89 -8.91
CA THR A 77 -4.12 -3.63 -10.11
C THR A 77 -4.32 -2.87 -11.41
N LEU A 78 -5.18 -1.85 -11.44
CA LEU A 78 -5.29 -0.89 -12.54
C LEU A 78 -4.35 0.32 -12.39
N GLY A 79 -3.57 0.39 -11.31
CA GLY A 79 -2.63 1.48 -11.03
C GLY A 79 -3.28 2.79 -10.57
N LEU A 80 -4.60 2.81 -10.35
CA LEU A 80 -5.33 4.00 -9.92
C LEU A 80 -4.92 4.42 -8.51
N SER A 81 -4.76 3.48 -7.58
CA SER A 81 -4.32 3.78 -6.21
C SER A 81 -2.95 4.46 -6.21
N THR A 82 -2.01 3.92 -6.97
CA THR A 82 -0.67 4.46 -7.16
C THR A 82 -0.69 5.86 -7.77
N LEU A 83 -1.54 6.09 -8.77
CA LEU A 83 -1.73 7.40 -9.39
C LEU A 83 -2.29 8.43 -8.39
N VAL A 84 -3.33 8.08 -7.65
CA VAL A 84 -3.94 8.96 -6.64
C VAL A 84 -2.91 9.34 -5.57
N ILE A 85 -2.08 8.40 -5.14
CA ILE A 85 -1.01 8.68 -4.17
C ILE A 85 0.03 9.63 -4.77
N ALA A 86 0.49 9.37 -5.99
CA ALA A 86 1.46 10.24 -6.67
C ALA A 86 0.93 11.68 -6.89
N GLN A 87 -0.39 11.86 -7.03
CA GLN A 87 -1.01 13.19 -7.15
C GLN A 87 -1.07 13.94 -5.82
N ASN A 88 -1.38 13.24 -4.73
CA ASN A 88 -1.68 13.86 -3.43
C ASN A 88 -0.47 13.92 -2.47
N HIS A 89 0.56 13.09 -2.71
CA HIS A 89 1.77 13.04 -1.88
C HIS A 89 3.01 13.57 -2.62
N LYS A 90 2.84 14.65 -3.38
CA LYS A 90 3.97 15.37 -4.00
C LYS A 90 4.78 16.11 -2.94
N LYS A 91 5.81 15.44 -2.44
CA LYS A 91 6.73 15.97 -1.45
C LYS A 91 7.98 16.57 -2.12
N PRO A 92 8.71 17.48 -1.45
CA PRO A 92 9.98 17.96 -1.98
C PRO A 92 11.00 16.82 -2.14
N ILE A 93 11.94 16.98 -3.08
CA ILE A 93 13.02 16.01 -3.33
C ILE A 93 13.81 15.79 -2.04
N GLY A 94 14.01 14.53 -1.66
CA GLY A 94 14.71 14.13 -0.43
C GLY A 94 13.78 13.59 0.66
N CYS A 95 12.47 13.86 0.59
CA CYS A 95 11.49 13.15 1.42
C CYS A 95 11.33 11.70 0.98
N THR A 96 11.05 10.81 1.92
CA THR A 96 10.71 9.42 1.58
C THR A 96 9.41 9.39 0.78
N GLU A 97 9.43 8.66 -0.35
CA GLU A 97 8.28 8.50 -1.23
C GLU A 97 7.15 7.74 -0.54
N ALA A 98 5.92 8.15 -0.82
CA ALA A 98 4.72 7.41 -0.42
C ALA A 98 4.37 6.34 -1.47
N THR A 99 3.77 5.24 -1.03
CA THR A 99 3.24 4.20 -1.93
C THR A 99 1.93 3.62 -1.38
N VAL A 100 1.31 2.70 -2.13
CA VAL A 100 -0.04 2.15 -1.87
C VAL A 100 -0.19 1.61 -0.46
N PHE A 101 -1.32 1.87 0.18
CA PHE A 101 -1.59 1.42 1.55
C PHE A 101 -1.73 -0.11 1.64
N GLY A 102 -2.32 -0.73 0.61
CA GLY A 102 -2.66 -2.14 0.60
C GLY A 102 -3.89 -2.46 1.49
N PRO A 103 -4.49 -3.66 1.33
CA PRO A 103 -5.75 -3.99 2.00
C PRO A 103 -5.58 -4.61 3.41
N PHE A 104 -4.35 -4.77 3.91
CA PHE A 104 -4.06 -5.61 5.09
C PHE A 104 -3.67 -4.84 6.36
N HIS A 105 -3.79 -3.52 6.36
CA HIS A 105 -3.69 -2.72 7.58
C HIS A 105 -4.91 -2.96 8.47
N VAL A 106 -4.71 -2.94 9.79
CA VAL A 106 -5.80 -2.98 10.78
C VAL A 106 -5.61 -1.86 11.78
N GLN A 107 -6.73 -1.34 12.26
CA GLN A 107 -6.74 -0.47 13.42
C GLN A 107 -6.41 -1.31 14.67
N ASP A 108 -5.74 -0.71 15.64
CA ASP A 108 -5.42 -1.31 16.94
C ASP A 108 -4.39 -2.47 16.92
N ALA A 109 -3.37 -2.35 16.06
CA ALA A 109 -2.18 -3.19 16.17
C ALA A 109 -1.52 -3.03 17.57
N PRO A 110 -0.85 -4.08 18.09
CA PRO A 110 -0.27 -4.02 19.43
C PRO A 110 0.86 -2.98 19.50
N HIS A 111 0.83 -2.15 20.55
CA HIS A 111 1.95 -1.27 20.87
C HIS A 111 3.07 -2.07 21.55
N LEU A 112 4.27 -2.02 20.97
CA LEU A 112 5.44 -2.73 21.49
C LEU A 112 6.57 -1.74 21.79
N GLU A 113 7.41 -2.09 22.76
CA GLU A 113 8.62 -1.33 23.08
C GLU A 113 9.66 -1.47 21.97
N LEU A 114 10.52 -0.46 21.80
CA LEU A 114 11.64 -0.53 20.87
C LEU A 114 12.52 -1.77 21.17
N GLY A 115 12.92 -2.47 20.11
CA GLY A 115 13.70 -3.71 20.19
C GLY A 115 12.86 -4.99 20.31
N SER A 116 11.55 -4.88 20.55
CA SER A 116 10.65 -6.05 20.61
C SER A 116 10.56 -6.79 19.27
N ASN A 117 10.13 -8.05 19.32
CA ASN A 117 9.84 -8.86 18.13
C ASN A 117 8.35 -8.76 17.76
N MET A 118 8.01 -8.11 16.65
CA MET A 118 6.62 -8.02 16.17
C MET A 118 6.09 -9.30 15.52
N SER A 119 6.95 -10.29 15.31
CA SER A 119 6.63 -11.61 14.76
C SER A 119 6.97 -12.73 15.74
N GLU A 120 6.79 -12.48 17.04
CA GLU A 120 7.03 -13.49 18.08
C GLU A 120 6.19 -14.76 17.84
N GLY A 121 6.86 -15.91 17.81
CA GLY A 121 6.23 -17.22 17.55
C GLY A 121 5.94 -17.51 16.08
N VAL A 122 6.22 -16.58 15.16
CA VAL A 122 6.14 -16.82 13.71
C VAL A 122 7.44 -17.47 13.24
N LYS A 123 7.31 -18.51 12.42
CA LYS A 123 8.47 -19.14 11.77
C LYS A 123 9.03 -18.19 10.71
N GLY A 124 10.35 -18.13 10.59
CA GLY A 124 11.01 -17.34 9.56
C GLY A 124 12.46 -17.02 9.93
N THR A 125 13.18 -16.40 8.99
CA THR A 125 14.55 -15.94 9.24
C THR A 125 14.53 -14.64 10.03
N SER A 126 15.21 -14.58 11.18
CA SER A 126 15.30 -13.36 12.00
C SER A 126 15.74 -12.16 11.18
N TRP A 127 15.03 -11.04 11.34
CA TRP A 127 15.31 -9.79 10.67
C TRP A 127 15.27 -8.63 11.65
N PHE A 128 16.35 -7.85 11.69
CA PHE A 128 16.49 -6.70 12.59
C PHE A 128 16.40 -5.41 11.78
N VAL A 129 15.33 -4.65 12.04
CA VAL A 129 15.03 -3.42 11.32
C VAL A 129 15.34 -2.24 12.24
N ASN A 130 16.07 -1.25 11.74
CA ASN A 130 16.35 -0.03 12.48
C ASN A 130 16.57 1.16 11.55
N GLY A 131 16.53 2.37 12.11
CA GLY A 131 16.77 3.61 11.39
C GLY A 131 16.41 4.83 12.22
N VAL A 132 16.35 5.98 11.55
CA VAL A 132 16.03 7.27 12.18
C VAL A 132 14.93 8.00 11.41
N ILE A 133 14.00 8.59 12.15
CA ILE A 133 12.95 9.47 11.63
C ILE A 133 13.45 10.91 11.67
N LYS A 134 13.50 11.56 10.50
CA LYS A 134 14.04 12.92 10.34
C LYS A 134 13.12 13.79 9.48
N GLY A 135 13.25 15.09 9.62
CA GLY A 135 12.73 16.06 8.67
C GLY A 135 13.66 16.22 7.46
N ILE A 136 13.15 16.84 6.40
CA ILE A 136 13.94 17.12 5.18
C ILE A 136 15.16 18.02 5.44
N ASP A 137 15.12 18.82 6.49
CA ASP A 137 16.21 19.67 6.97
C ASP A 137 17.23 18.92 7.86
N GLY A 138 17.05 17.60 8.03
CA GLY A 138 17.86 16.76 8.90
C GLY A 138 17.49 16.84 10.38
N GLN A 139 16.45 17.60 10.73
CA GLN A 139 15.93 17.68 12.10
C GLN A 139 15.49 16.29 12.58
N ILE A 140 15.97 15.88 13.75
CA ILE A 140 15.48 14.66 14.42
C ILE A 140 14.00 14.83 14.82
N ILE A 141 13.19 13.80 14.55
CA ILE A 141 11.78 13.76 14.93
C ILE A 141 11.61 12.71 16.03
N PRO A 142 11.63 13.12 17.32
CA PRO A 142 11.41 12.20 18.42
C PRO A 142 9.95 11.76 18.49
N HIS A 143 9.71 10.59 19.09
CA HIS A 143 8.36 10.08 19.40
C HIS A 143 7.42 9.96 18.21
N ALA A 144 7.93 9.93 16.98
CA ALA A 144 7.13 9.58 15.82
C ALA A 144 6.52 8.19 16.03
N GLU A 145 5.23 8.06 15.77
CA GLU A 145 4.52 6.78 15.77
C GLU A 145 4.84 6.05 14.47
N ILE A 146 5.28 4.79 14.59
CA ILE A 146 5.64 3.91 13.47
C ILE A 146 4.76 2.67 13.55
N GLU A 147 3.79 2.56 12.66
CA GLU A 147 3.06 1.32 12.43
C GLU A 147 3.79 0.51 11.35
N ALA A 148 4.17 -0.72 11.67
CA ALA A 148 4.81 -1.64 10.74
C ALA A 148 3.94 -2.89 10.57
N TRP A 149 3.82 -3.40 9.35
CA TRP A 149 3.14 -4.67 9.09
C TRP A 149 3.69 -5.38 7.84
N GLN A 150 3.64 -6.71 7.84
CA GLN A 150 4.12 -7.54 6.73
C GLN A 150 3.42 -8.90 6.66
N ALA A 151 3.62 -9.60 5.55
CA ALA A 151 3.33 -11.02 5.45
C ALA A 151 4.37 -11.86 6.20
N ASP A 152 4.02 -13.10 6.49
CA ASP A 152 4.94 -14.12 7.00
C ASP A 152 5.78 -14.78 5.88
N ASP A 153 6.51 -15.85 6.23
CA ASP A 153 7.36 -16.62 5.30
C ASP A 153 6.54 -17.49 4.30
N ASP A 154 5.24 -17.69 4.56
CA ASP A 154 4.29 -18.34 3.65
C ASP A 154 3.53 -17.32 2.76
N GLY A 155 3.77 -16.02 2.93
CA GLY A 155 3.17 -14.95 2.13
C GLY A 155 1.78 -14.49 2.59
N PHE A 156 1.40 -14.76 3.84
CA PHE A 156 0.12 -14.36 4.42
C PHE A 156 0.27 -13.30 5.51
N TYR A 157 -0.58 -12.28 5.46
CA TYR A 157 -0.81 -11.41 6.62
C TYR A 157 -1.64 -12.16 7.65
N ASP A 158 -1.43 -11.86 8.93
CA ASP A 158 -2.19 -12.44 10.04
C ASP A 158 -3.72 -12.35 9.87
N VAL A 159 -4.24 -11.24 9.32
CA VAL A 159 -5.67 -11.03 9.04
C VAL A 159 -6.27 -12.00 8.02
N GLN A 160 -5.42 -12.69 7.26
CA GLN A 160 -5.84 -13.71 6.30
C GLN A 160 -5.90 -15.10 6.95
N LYS A 161 -5.38 -15.26 8.17
CA LYS A 161 -5.34 -16.53 8.89
C LYS A 161 -6.52 -16.64 9.85
N GLU A 162 -7.14 -17.81 9.85
CA GLU A 162 -8.18 -18.14 10.81
C GLU A 162 -7.57 -18.55 12.16
N ASN A 163 -8.28 -18.25 13.26
CA ASN A 163 -7.97 -18.75 14.61
C ASN A 163 -6.61 -18.31 15.19
N LEU A 164 -6.15 -17.10 14.89
CA LEU A 164 -4.99 -16.54 15.60
C LEU A 164 -5.38 -16.02 16.99
N ASP A 165 -4.67 -16.49 18.01
CA ASP A 165 -4.84 -16.02 19.39
C ASP A 165 -4.23 -14.63 19.63
N LYS A 166 -3.31 -14.20 18.76
CA LYS A 166 -2.58 -12.92 18.82
C LYS A 166 -2.25 -12.41 17.42
N TYR A 167 -2.16 -11.09 17.27
CA TYR A 167 -1.61 -10.46 16.08
C TYR A 167 -0.14 -10.85 15.87
N GLN A 168 0.26 -10.95 14.60
CA GLN A 168 1.58 -11.40 14.18
C GLN A 168 2.04 -10.60 12.98
N GLY A 169 3.33 -10.25 12.91
CA GLY A 169 3.88 -9.50 11.77
C GLY A 169 3.36 -8.06 11.69
N ARG A 170 2.86 -7.50 12.80
CA ARG A 170 2.44 -6.10 12.91
C ARG A 170 2.64 -5.55 14.31
N ALA A 171 2.97 -4.28 14.41
CA ALA A 171 3.05 -3.55 15.68
C ALA A 171 3.06 -2.04 15.46
N VAL A 172 2.78 -1.31 16.54
CA VAL A 172 3.00 0.13 16.65
C VAL A 172 4.18 0.39 17.59
N PHE A 173 5.13 1.18 17.13
CA PHE A 173 6.30 1.63 17.90
C PHE A 173 6.31 3.15 18.01
N HIS A 174 7.09 3.67 18.95
CA HIS A 174 7.40 5.10 19.04
C HIS A 174 8.90 5.30 18.96
N ALA A 175 9.35 6.21 18.11
CA ALA A 175 10.76 6.59 18.05
C ALA A 175 11.25 7.15 19.40
N ASP A 176 12.52 6.96 19.70
CA ASP A 176 13.14 7.53 20.90
C ASP A 176 13.41 9.04 20.79
N GLU A 177 14.04 9.62 21.81
CA GLU A 177 14.42 11.05 21.85
C GLU A 177 15.38 11.47 20.72
N ASP A 178 16.15 10.52 20.18
CA ASP A 178 17.05 10.71 19.05
C ASP A 178 16.35 10.40 17.70
N GLY A 179 15.03 10.18 17.72
CA GLY A 179 14.23 9.81 16.55
C GLY A 179 14.56 8.42 16.02
N LYS A 180 15.28 7.59 16.78
CA LYS A 180 15.65 6.23 16.35
C LYS A 180 14.50 5.28 16.59
N TYR A 181 14.38 4.30 15.71
CA TYR A 181 13.51 3.16 15.90
C TYR A 181 14.30 1.88 15.61
N HIS A 182 13.92 0.80 16.29
CA HIS A 182 14.43 -0.53 16.01
C HIS A 182 13.45 -1.58 16.52
N PHE A 183 13.36 -2.72 15.83
CA PHE A 183 12.57 -3.87 16.22
C PHE A 183 13.06 -5.14 15.50
N GLN A 184 12.65 -6.29 16.00
CA GLN A 184 12.87 -7.59 15.36
C GLN A 184 11.58 -8.06 14.66
N THR A 185 11.76 -8.80 13.58
CA THR A 185 10.70 -9.51 12.87
C THR A 185 11.32 -10.68 12.08
N ILE A 186 10.65 -11.15 11.04
CA ILE A 186 11.12 -12.17 10.11
C ILE A 186 11.23 -11.59 8.71
N VAL A 187 12.15 -12.09 7.89
CA VAL A 187 12.24 -11.71 6.47
C VAL A 187 10.95 -12.16 5.75
N PRO A 188 10.16 -11.24 5.16
CA PRO A 188 9.02 -11.63 4.33
C PRO A 188 9.51 -12.11 2.95
N GLU A 189 8.73 -12.99 2.34
CA GLU A 189 8.92 -13.42 0.96
C GLU A 189 8.04 -12.63 -0.02
N ALA A 190 8.31 -12.76 -1.31
CA ALA A 190 7.37 -12.33 -2.33
C ALA A 190 6.07 -13.13 -2.18
N TYR A 191 4.92 -12.48 -2.37
CA TYR A 191 3.62 -13.11 -2.19
C TYR A 191 2.61 -12.63 -3.23
N PRO A 192 1.62 -13.45 -3.61
CA PRO A 192 0.57 -13.04 -4.51
C PRO A 192 -0.51 -12.24 -3.77
N ILE A 193 -1.03 -11.18 -4.40
CA ILE A 193 -2.29 -10.58 -3.94
C ILE A 193 -3.44 -11.60 -4.00
N PRO A 194 -4.56 -11.41 -3.27
CA PRO A 194 -5.74 -12.25 -3.42
C PRO A 194 -6.16 -12.36 -4.89
N HIS A 195 -6.17 -13.58 -5.43
CA HIS A 195 -6.38 -13.82 -6.87
C HIS A 195 -7.39 -14.94 -7.15
N ASP A 196 -8.16 -15.33 -6.14
CA ASP A 196 -9.32 -16.23 -6.22
C ASP A 196 -10.61 -15.51 -6.66
N GLY A 197 -10.59 -14.16 -6.69
CA GLY A 197 -11.71 -13.31 -7.04
C GLY A 197 -11.71 -12.83 -8.49
N PRO A 198 -12.64 -11.93 -8.85
CA PRO A 198 -12.74 -11.35 -10.19
C PRO A 198 -11.45 -10.66 -10.63
N VAL A 199 -10.76 -9.95 -9.73
CA VAL A 199 -9.48 -9.29 -10.07
C VAL A 199 -8.44 -10.31 -10.49
N GLY A 200 -8.34 -11.45 -9.80
CA GLY A 200 -7.45 -12.54 -10.19
C GLY A 200 -7.75 -13.08 -11.59
N LYS A 201 -9.03 -13.32 -11.90
CA LYS A 201 -9.47 -13.76 -13.25
C LYS A 201 -9.13 -12.71 -14.32
N MET A 202 -9.29 -11.42 -14.02
CA MET A 202 -8.91 -10.33 -14.92
C MET A 202 -7.40 -10.34 -15.19
N LEU A 203 -6.57 -10.50 -14.15
CA LEU A 203 -5.12 -10.59 -14.31
C LEU A 203 -4.71 -11.79 -15.16
N GLU A 204 -5.28 -12.97 -14.90
CA GLU A 204 -5.05 -14.17 -15.68
C GLU A 204 -5.40 -13.96 -17.16
N ALA A 205 -6.58 -13.40 -17.45
CA ALA A 205 -7.01 -13.09 -18.82
C ALA A 205 -6.10 -12.09 -19.53
N LEU A 206 -5.41 -11.22 -18.79
CA LEU A 206 -4.43 -10.26 -19.30
C LEU A 206 -3.00 -10.81 -19.32
N ASN A 207 -2.78 -12.09 -18.99
CA ASN A 207 -1.45 -12.70 -18.80
C ASN A 207 -0.58 -11.94 -17.79
N ARG A 208 -1.18 -11.42 -16.72
CA ARG A 208 -0.51 -10.75 -15.61
C ARG A 208 -0.42 -11.67 -14.40
N HIS A 209 0.70 -11.62 -13.71
CA HIS A 209 0.88 -12.37 -12.46
C HIS A 209 0.36 -11.57 -11.25
N PRO A 210 -0.05 -12.23 -10.15
CA PRO A 210 -0.53 -11.56 -8.93
C PRO A 210 0.59 -11.20 -7.93
N TRP A 211 1.84 -11.57 -8.21
CA TRP A 211 2.95 -11.41 -7.26
C TRP A 211 3.36 -9.96 -6.98
N ARG A 212 3.65 -9.72 -5.70
CA ARG A 212 4.32 -8.53 -5.19
C ARG A 212 5.72 -8.91 -4.68
N PRO A 213 6.73 -8.05 -4.89
CA PRO A 213 8.08 -8.26 -4.35
C PRO A 213 8.07 -8.29 -2.82
N ALA A 214 9.11 -8.86 -2.19
CA ALA A 214 9.25 -8.86 -0.74
C ALA A 214 9.35 -7.42 -0.19
N HIS A 215 8.49 -7.09 0.79
CA HIS A 215 8.46 -5.75 1.38
C HIS A 215 7.92 -5.73 2.80
N LEU A 216 8.26 -4.65 3.51
CA LEU A 216 7.72 -4.29 4.82
C LEU A 216 6.95 -2.98 4.71
N HIS A 217 5.71 -2.95 5.20
CA HIS A 217 4.91 -1.73 5.23
C HIS A 217 5.26 -0.84 6.42
N PHE A 218 5.11 0.47 6.21
CA PHE A 218 5.23 1.49 7.24
C PHE A 218 4.12 2.53 7.09
N MET A 219 3.52 2.90 8.21
CA MET A 219 2.77 4.15 8.34
C MET A 219 3.38 4.96 9.48
N ILE A 220 3.81 6.18 9.18
CA ILE A 220 4.57 7.02 10.11
C ILE A 220 3.83 8.34 10.31
N SER A 221 3.57 8.66 11.57
CA SER A 221 2.87 9.87 12.00
C SER A 221 3.70 10.62 13.04
N ALA A 222 3.81 11.93 12.90
CA ALA A 222 4.46 12.79 13.87
C ALA A 222 3.79 14.16 13.90
N LEU A 223 3.77 14.80 15.08
CA LEU A 223 3.16 16.12 15.24
C LEU A 223 3.84 17.16 14.33
N GLY A 224 3.04 17.84 13.50
CA GLY A 224 3.54 18.84 12.55
C GLY A 224 4.10 18.26 11.25
N TYR A 225 3.98 16.95 11.02
CA TYR A 225 4.44 16.28 9.79
C TYR A 225 3.30 15.57 9.07
N GLU A 226 3.40 15.53 7.73
CA GLU A 226 2.44 14.81 6.91
C GLU A 226 2.62 13.32 7.15
N ARG A 227 1.52 12.62 7.43
CA ARG A 227 1.52 11.16 7.56
C ARG A 227 2.15 10.52 6.31
N LEU A 228 3.11 9.63 6.52
CA LEU A 228 3.76 8.86 5.47
C LEU A 228 3.21 7.44 5.48
N VAL A 229 2.69 6.98 4.35
CA VAL A 229 2.42 5.56 4.09
C VAL A 229 3.42 5.11 3.04
N THR A 230 4.20 4.08 3.32
CA THR A 230 5.22 3.60 2.39
C THR A 230 5.56 2.13 2.62
N HIS A 231 6.41 1.58 1.74
CA HIS A 231 7.01 0.25 1.89
C HIS A 231 8.52 0.36 1.77
N VAL A 232 9.23 -0.60 2.34
CA VAL A 232 10.65 -0.84 2.01
C VAL A 232 10.75 -2.21 1.35
N PHE A 233 11.25 -2.23 0.10
CA PHE A 233 11.42 -3.41 -0.72
C PHE A 233 12.85 -3.96 -0.60
N LYS A 234 13.00 -5.28 -0.72
CA LYS A 234 14.31 -5.93 -0.72
C LYS A 234 15.01 -5.77 -2.07
N ASP A 235 16.24 -5.29 -2.08
CA ASP A 235 17.07 -5.29 -3.28
C ASP A 235 17.28 -6.71 -3.83
N GLY A 236 17.18 -6.85 -5.15
CA GLY A 236 17.29 -8.12 -5.87
C GLY A 236 16.17 -9.12 -5.59
N SER A 237 15.04 -8.72 -4.98
CA SER A 237 13.89 -9.63 -4.85
C SER A 237 13.19 -9.86 -6.19
N ASP A 238 12.53 -11.00 -6.33
CA ASP A 238 11.65 -11.26 -7.46
C ASP A 238 10.56 -10.18 -7.57
N TYR A 239 10.11 -9.92 -8.80
CA TYR A 239 8.98 -9.03 -9.13
C TYR A 239 9.18 -7.52 -8.85
N LEU A 240 10.39 -7.04 -8.58
CA LEU A 240 10.65 -5.59 -8.43
C LEU A 240 10.22 -4.77 -9.66
N ASP A 241 10.50 -5.28 -10.86
CA ASP A 241 10.16 -4.61 -12.13
C ASP A 241 8.73 -4.93 -12.62
N SER A 242 7.97 -5.74 -11.89
CA SER A 242 6.66 -6.25 -12.32
C SER A 242 5.63 -6.35 -11.21
N ASP A 243 5.79 -5.59 -10.11
CA ASP A 243 4.85 -5.56 -8.98
C ASP A 243 3.40 -5.41 -9.45
N ALA A 244 2.53 -6.34 -9.07
CA ALA A 244 1.15 -6.44 -9.55
C ALA A 244 0.32 -5.16 -9.28
N VAL A 245 0.73 -4.34 -8.30
CA VAL A 245 0.05 -3.10 -7.88
C VAL A 245 0.85 -1.82 -8.17
N PHE A 246 1.98 -1.92 -8.89
CA PHE A 246 2.81 -0.78 -9.27
C PHE A 246 3.33 0.07 -8.08
N GLY A 247 3.58 -0.58 -6.93
CA GLY A 247 3.95 0.06 -5.68
C GLY A 247 5.45 0.36 -5.55
N VAL A 248 6.31 -0.26 -6.36
CA VAL A 248 7.77 -0.11 -6.25
C VAL A 248 8.21 1.30 -6.66
N ARG A 249 9.17 1.84 -5.90
CA ARG A 249 9.92 3.06 -6.21
C ARG A 249 11.39 2.80 -5.95
N THR A 250 12.27 3.31 -6.81
CA THR A 250 13.72 3.06 -6.68
C THR A 250 14.27 3.52 -5.34
N SER A 251 13.78 4.63 -4.77
CA SER A 251 14.24 5.12 -3.46
C SER A 251 13.75 4.26 -2.27
N LEU A 252 12.84 3.33 -2.52
CA LEU A 252 12.25 2.44 -1.51
C LEU A 252 12.85 1.03 -1.59
N ILE A 253 13.77 0.78 -2.51
CA ILE A 253 14.53 -0.47 -2.58
C ILE A 253 15.74 -0.34 -1.67
N ALA A 254 15.90 -1.27 -0.74
CA ALA A 254 16.98 -1.27 0.24
C ALA A 254 17.68 -2.62 0.30
N GLU A 255 18.99 -2.59 0.55
CA GLU A 255 19.76 -3.81 0.81
C GLU A 255 19.35 -4.39 2.17
N TRP A 256 18.92 -5.65 2.18
CA TRP A 256 18.72 -6.41 3.40
C TRP A 256 19.98 -7.25 3.60
N VAL A 257 20.87 -6.78 4.48
CA VAL A 257 22.20 -7.37 4.65
C VAL A 257 22.08 -8.70 5.36
N LYS A 258 22.55 -9.77 4.71
CA LYS A 258 22.61 -11.11 5.29
C LYS A 258 23.84 -11.24 6.19
N HIS A 259 23.64 -11.82 7.37
CA HIS A 259 24.68 -12.20 8.32
C HIS A 259 24.63 -13.72 8.54
N GLU A 260 25.80 -14.33 8.71
CA GLU A 260 25.89 -15.71 9.20
C GLU A 260 25.55 -15.79 10.70
N SER A 261 25.57 -16.97 11.30
CA SER A 261 25.32 -17.12 12.74
C SER A 261 26.30 -16.29 13.58
N GLY A 262 25.79 -15.66 14.63
CA GLY A 262 26.58 -14.68 15.41
C GLY A 262 25.73 -13.81 16.32
N ILE A 263 26.34 -12.78 16.89
CA ILE A 263 25.66 -11.81 17.75
C ILE A 263 24.88 -10.83 16.87
N ALA A 264 23.57 -10.76 17.07
CA ALA A 264 22.68 -9.83 16.40
C ALA A 264 22.70 -8.43 17.05
N PRO A 265 22.11 -7.39 16.41
CA PRO A 265 22.07 -6.04 16.95
C PRO A 265 21.41 -5.90 18.32
N ASN A 266 20.51 -6.82 18.69
CA ASN A 266 19.89 -6.86 20.02
C ASN A 266 20.82 -7.46 21.11
N GLY A 267 22.03 -7.87 20.76
CA GLY A 267 23.00 -8.48 21.67
C GLY A 267 22.81 -9.99 21.88
N GLU A 268 21.80 -10.60 21.27
CA GLU A 268 21.52 -12.02 21.38
C GLU A 268 22.27 -12.83 20.31
N TYR A 269 22.65 -14.06 20.66
CA TYR A 269 23.27 -14.98 19.71
C TYR A 269 22.22 -15.65 18.81
N GLN A 270 22.34 -15.47 17.50
CA GLN A 270 21.55 -16.16 16.48
C GLN A 270 22.31 -17.41 16.03
N SER A 271 21.72 -18.59 16.26
CA SER A 271 22.30 -19.88 15.84
C SER A 271 22.22 -20.16 14.35
N HIS A 272 21.45 -19.35 13.61
CA HIS A 272 21.23 -19.43 12.17
C HIS A 272 21.52 -18.06 11.52
N PRO A 273 21.68 -17.98 10.19
CA PRO A 273 21.78 -16.71 9.49
C PRO A 273 20.59 -15.79 9.81
N PHE A 274 20.84 -14.49 9.83
CA PHE A 274 19.84 -13.44 10.06
C PHE A 274 20.08 -12.27 9.12
N TYR A 275 19.12 -11.34 9.06
CA TYR A 275 19.22 -10.15 8.22
C TYR A 275 19.17 -8.86 9.05
N THR A 276 19.72 -7.79 8.50
CA THR A 276 19.54 -6.42 9.02
C THR A 276 19.07 -5.48 7.93
N LEU A 277 18.16 -4.57 8.27
CA LEU A 277 17.78 -3.41 7.45
C LEU A 277 18.07 -2.13 8.25
N ASN A 278 18.82 -1.22 7.63
CA ASN A 278 19.00 0.17 8.10
C ASN A 278 18.26 1.09 7.12
N PHE A 279 17.21 1.79 7.56
CA PHE A 279 16.44 2.66 6.68
C PHE A 279 16.00 3.95 7.40
N ASP A 280 16.43 5.10 6.90
CA ASP A 280 16.00 6.39 7.45
C ASP A 280 14.74 6.88 6.75
N PHE A 281 13.77 7.36 7.53
CA PHE A 281 12.55 7.96 6.99
C PHE A 281 12.62 9.49 7.09
N ILE A 282 12.40 10.15 5.96
CA ILE A 282 12.43 11.60 5.83
C ILE A 282 11.01 12.12 5.64
N LEU A 283 10.45 12.74 6.67
CA LEU A 283 9.09 13.26 6.70
C LEU A 283 9.02 14.70 6.18
N ASN A 284 7.91 15.00 5.51
CA ASN A 284 7.58 16.36 5.06
C ASN A 284 6.77 17.08 6.15
N LYS A 285 7.07 18.35 6.42
CA LYS A 285 6.30 19.16 7.38
C LYS A 285 4.89 19.39 6.83
N GLN A 286 3.87 19.30 7.70
CA GLN A 286 2.52 19.73 7.32
C GLN A 286 2.55 21.20 6.96
N LYS A 287 1.87 21.56 5.87
CA LYS A 287 1.60 22.96 5.59
C LYS A 287 0.71 23.49 6.69
N VAL A 288 1.19 24.49 7.42
CA VAL A 288 0.31 25.30 8.26
C VAL A 288 -0.63 26.02 7.30
N GLU A 289 -1.90 25.63 7.27
CA GLU A 289 -2.92 26.45 6.62
C GLU A 289 -2.91 27.79 7.35
N ALA A 290 -2.56 28.87 6.64
CA ALA A 290 -2.68 30.21 7.18
C ALA A 290 -4.18 30.43 7.48
N ALA A 291 -4.50 30.57 8.76
CA ALA A 291 -5.84 30.90 9.25
C ALA A 291 -6.34 32.25 8.74
#